data_AF-A0A964ATI9-F1
#
_entry.id   AF-A0A964ATI9-F1
#
_cell.length_a   1.000
_cell.length_b   1.000
_cell.length_c   1.000
_cell.angle_alpha   90.00
_cell.angle_beta   90.00
_cell.angle_gamma   90.00
#
_symmetry.space_group_name_H-M   'P 1'
#
loop_
_entity.id
_entity.type
_entity.pdbx_description
1 polymer ?
#
loop_
_entity_poly.entity_id
_entity_poly.type
_entity_poly.pdbx_seq_one_letter_code
_entity_poly.pdbx_strand_id
1 'polypeptide(L)' 'MSDETKAEKFKRLAERRVNRAIKDIRSIGNLANPSNYEYTDDQVRRIVRALKNEVSGLQTRFQTTGSSGEGEFTL' A
#
# COMPACT_ATOMS: atom_id res chain seq x y z
N MET A 1 -3.94 -24.60 20.83
CA MET A 1 -4.07 -23.48 19.87
C MET A 1 -2.84 -23.55 19.01
N SER A 2 -2.95 -24.06 17.79
CA SER A 2 -1.79 -24.29 16.92
C SER A 2 -1.16 -22.94 16.55
N ASP A 3 0.13 -22.78 16.82
CA ASP A 3 0.89 -21.61 16.41
C ASP A 3 0.84 -21.44 14.88
N GLU A 4 0.42 -20.28 14.41
CA GLU A 4 0.42 -19.98 12.97
C GLU A 4 1.86 -19.93 12.43
N THR A 5 2.09 -20.49 11.25
CA THR A 5 3.38 -20.35 10.58
C THR A 5 3.64 -18.89 10.19
N LYS A 6 4.91 -18.52 9.99
CA LYS A 6 5.27 -17.17 9.52
C LYS A 6 4.57 -16.81 8.20
N ALA A 7 4.36 -17.79 7.32
CA ALA A 7 3.67 -17.61 6.05
C ALA A 7 2.17 -17.36 6.23
N GLU A 8 1.50 -18.13 7.09
CA GLU A 8 0.09 -17.93 7.41
C GLU A 8 -0.14 -16.58 8.10
N LYS A 9 0.74 -16.22 9.05
CA LYS A 9 0.75 -14.90 9.68
C LYS A 9 0.87 -13.78 8.66
N PHE A 10 1.81 -13.89 7.72
CA PHE A 10 2.00 -12.91 6.66
C PHE A 10 0.74 -12.79 5.82
N LYS A 11 0.17 -13.90 5.34
CA LYS A 11 -1.05 -13.91 4.53
C LYS A 11 -2.22 -13.24 5.25
N ARG A 12 -2.49 -13.64 6.50
CA ARG A 12 -3.57 -13.08 7.34
C ARG A 12 -3.41 -11.58 7.54
N LEU A 13 -2.20 -11.12 7.85
CA LEU A 13 -1.93 -9.71 8.08
C LEU A 13 -1.95 -8.89 6.78
N ALA A 14 -1.38 -9.43 5.70
CA ALA A 14 -1.34 -8.78 4.39
C ALA A 14 -2.76 -8.57 3.87
N GLU A 15 -3.60 -9.61 3.86
CA GLU A 15 -4.98 -9.52 3.40
C GLU A 15 -5.77 -8.47 4.18
N ARG A 16 -5.67 -8.48 5.52
CA ARG A 16 -6.36 -7.49 6.36
C ARG A 16 -5.87 -6.07 6.08
N ARG A 17 -4.55 -5.87 5.95
CA ARG A 17 -3.94 -4.54 5.78
C ARG A 17 -4.21 -3.97 4.38
N VAL A 18 -4.10 -4.79 3.35
CA VAL A 18 -4.39 -4.39 1.95
C VAL A 18 -5.86 -4.02 1.81
N ASN A 19 -6.78 -4.82 2.35
CA ASN A 19 -8.21 -4.49 2.31
C ASN A 19 -8.52 -3.17 3.02
N ARG A 20 -7.87 -2.88 4.16
CA ARG A 20 -8.02 -1.59 4.83
C ARG A 20 -7.51 -0.44 3.97
N ALA A 21 -6.31 -0.57 3.40
CA ALA A 21 -5.73 0.45 2.53
C ALA A 21 -6.63 0.74 1.31
N ILE A 22 -7.21 -0.30 0.69
CA ILE A 22 -8.16 -0.14 -0.42
C ILE A 22 -9.40 0.65 0.03
N LYS A 23 -9.96 0.34 1.21
CA LYS A 23 -11.11 1.08 1.74
C LYS A 23 -10.76 2.55 1.99
N ASP A 24 -9.61 2.81 2.58
CA ASP A 24 -9.16 4.18 2.86
C ASP A 24 -8.94 4.97 1.56
N ILE A 25 -8.34 4.36 0.54
CA ILE A 25 -8.18 4.98 -0.80
C ILE A 25 -9.54 5.29 -1.44
N ARG A 26 -10.52 4.37 -1.34
CA ARG A 26 -11.88 4.63 -1.84
C ARG A 26 -12.54 5.79 -1.11
N SER A 27 -12.39 5.87 0.21
CA SER A 27 -12.89 6.98 1.02
C SER A 27 -12.26 8.32 0.61
N ILE A 28 -10.96 8.35 0.31
CA ILE A 28 -10.29 9.53 -0.24
C ILE A 28 -10.87 9.86 -1.62
N GLY A 29 -11.13 8.87 -2.47
CA GLY A 29 -11.77 9.05 -3.78
C GLY A 29 -13.15 9.69 -3.70
N ASN A 30 -13.91 9.42 -2.63
CA ASN A 30 -15.22 10.05 -2.41
C ASN A 30 -15.15 11.57 -2.21
N LEU A 31 -13.98 12.12 -1.84
CA LEU A 31 -13.76 13.57 -1.76
C LEU A 31 -13.82 14.25 -3.14
N ALA A 32 -13.74 13.48 -4.23
CA ALA A 32 -13.87 14.02 -5.58
C ALA A 32 -15.29 14.52 -5.90
N ASN A 33 -16.30 14.24 -5.07
CA ASN A 33 -17.67 14.68 -5.30
C ASN A 33 -17.79 16.22 -5.19
N PRO A 34 -17.98 16.94 -6.32
CA PRO A 34 -18.03 18.41 -6.30
C PRO A 34 -19.32 18.96 -5.68
N SER A 35 -20.37 18.14 -5.52
CA SER A 35 -21.59 18.55 -4.83
C SER A 35 -21.42 18.71 -3.32
N ASN A 36 -20.40 18.06 -2.75
CA ASN A 36 -20.14 18.06 -1.31
C ASN A 36 -18.87 18.82 -0.93
N TYR A 37 -17.93 18.97 -1.87
CA TYR A 37 -16.60 19.50 -1.60
C TYR A 37 -16.12 20.42 -2.70
N GLU A 38 -15.38 21.44 -2.30
CA GLU A 38 -14.59 22.29 -3.19
C GLU A 38 -13.12 21.99 -2.96
N TYR A 39 -12.37 21.82 -4.05
CA TYR A 39 -10.95 21.55 -4.02
C TYR A 39 -10.28 22.13 -5.26
N THR A 40 -8.98 22.36 -5.12
CA THR A 40 -8.12 22.83 -6.21
C THR A 40 -7.37 21.67 -6.83
N ASP A 41 -6.98 21.83 -8.09
CA ASP A 41 -6.11 20.86 -8.78
C ASP A 41 -4.81 20.61 -8.02
N ASP A 42 -4.28 21.62 -7.32
CA ASP A 42 -3.07 21.47 -6.51
C ASP A 42 -3.28 20.51 -5.33
N GLN A 43 -4.39 20.64 -4.61
CA GLN A 43 -4.74 19.74 -3.53
C GLN A 43 -4.89 18.30 -4.04
N VAL A 44 -5.55 18.09 -5.19
CA VAL A 44 -5.68 16.77 -5.81
C VAL A 44 -4.31 16.19 -6.15
N ARG A 45 -3.43 16.97 -6.80
CA ARG A 45 -2.06 16.55 -7.13
C ARG A 45 -1.26 16.15 -5.89
N ARG A 46 -1.35 16.92 -4.81
CA ARG A 46 -0.66 16.64 -3.54
C ARG A 46 -1.15 15.35 -2.91
N ILE A 47 -2.46 15.12 -2.86
CA ILE A 47 -3.06 13.87 -2.34
C ILE A 47 -2.56 12.67 -3.14
N VAL A 48 -2.69 12.72 -4.47
CA VAL A 48 -2.28 11.60 -5.34
C VAL A 48 -0.77 11.34 -5.23
N ARG A 49 0.05 12.40 -5.18
CA ARG A 49 1.51 12.26 -5.03
C ARG A 49 1.88 11.60 -3.70
N ALA A 50 1.26 12.00 -2.60
CA ALA A 50 1.50 11.39 -1.29
C ALA A 50 1.21 9.88 -1.31
N LEU A 51 0.05 9.48 -1.86
CA LEU A 51 -0.32 8.06 -1.97
C LEU A 51 0.65 7.27 -2.86
N LYS A 52 1.07 7.85 -4.00
CA LYS A 52 2.06 7.21 -4.89
C LYS A 52 3.41 7.01 -4.20
N ASN A 53 3.89 8.02 -3.48
CA ASN A 53 5.17 7.94 -2.76
C ASN A 53 5.16 6.81 -1.71
N GLU A 54 4.06 6.65 -0.97
CA GLU A 54 3.93 5.55 0.00
C GLU A 54 3.94 4.18 -0.68
N VAL A 55 3.27 4.03 -1.83
CA VAL A 55 3.30 2.77 -2.61
C VAL A 55 4.71 2.49 -3.14
N SER A 56 5.44 3.50 -3.63
CA SER A 56 6.83 3.34 -4.05
C SER A 56 7.75 2.95 -2.90
N GLY A 57 7.57 3.55 -1.71
CA GLY A 57 8.29 3.16 -0.50
C GLY A 57 8.01 1.72 -0.07
N LEU A 58 6.75 1.28 -0.18
CA LEU A 58 6.33 -0.10 0.04
C LEU A 58 7.07 -1.06 -0.91
N GLN A 59 7.06 -0.78 -2.21
CA GLN A 59 7.76 -1.59 -3.22
C GLN A 59 9.25 -1.70 -2.91
N THR A 60 9.89 -0.58 -2.57
CA THR A 60 11.31 -0.54 -2.21
C THR A 60 11.61 -1.47 -1.04
N ARG A 61 10.80 -1.43 0.03
CA ARG A 61 11.01 -2.31 1.20
C ARG A 61 10.91 -3.79 0.86
N PHE A 62 9.98 -4.17 -0.03
CA PHE A 62 9.87 -5.56 -0.49
C PHE A 62 11.04 -5.98 -1.40
N GLN A 63 11.59 -5.06 -2.19
CA GLN A 63 12.77 -5.30 -3.03
C GLN A 63 14.07 -5.37 -2.21
N THR A 64 14.26 -4.50 -1.21
CA THR A 64 15.47 -4.47 -0.37
C THR A 64 15.60 -5.73 0.49
N THR A 65 14.50 -6.37 0.90
CA THR A 65 14.54 -7.70 1.53
C THR A 65 15.02 -8.83 0.61
N GLY A 66 15.16 -8.59 -0.69
CA GLY A 66 15.76 -9.51 -1.67
C GLY A 66 17.19 -9.12 -2.09
N SER A 67 17.83 -8.16 -1.44
CA SER A 67 19.16 -7.67 -1.86
C SER A 67 20.07 -7.44 -0.66
N SER A 68 20.52 -8.55 -0.09
CA SER A 68 21.77 -8.65 0.67
C SER A 68 22.27 -10.09 0.53
N GLY A 69 22.99 -10.34 -0.57
CA GLY A 69 23.57 -11.63 -0.90
C GLY A 69 23.76 -11.78 -2.41
N GLU A 70 25.00 -11.66 -2.88
CA GLU A 70 25.44 -12.17 -4.18
C GLU A 70 25.02 -13.64 -4.33
N GLY A 71 24.43 -14.02 -5.46
CA GLY A 71 24.13 -15.43 -5.76
C GLY A 71 22.83 -15.62 -6.56
N GLU A 72 23.02 -15.86 -7.87
CA GLU A 72 22.21 -16.63 -8.81
C GLU A 72 20.71 -16.86 -8.51
N PHE A 73 19.85 -16.32 -9.39
CA PHE A 73 18.39 -16.45 -9.32
C PHE A 73 17.91 -17.75 -9.98
N THR A 74 17.15 -18.57 -9.26
CA THR A 74 16.26 -19.61 -9.85
C THR A 74 14.95 -19.76 -9.06
N LEU A 75 13.87 -20.09 -9.77
CA LEU A 75 12.53 -20.41 -9.25
C LEU A 75 12.43 -21.84 -8.73
#